data_AF-A0A8I1PMW3-F1
#
_entry.id   AF-A0A8I1PMW3-F1
#
_cell.length_a   1.000
_cell.length_b   1.000
_cell.length_c   1.000
_cell.angle_alpha   90.00
_cell.angle_beta   90.00
_cell.angle_gamma   90.00
#
_symmetry.space_group_name_H-M   'P 1'
#
loop_
_entity.id
_entity.type
_entity.pdbx_description
1 polymer ?
#
loop_
_entity_poly.entity_id
_entity_poly.type
_entity_poly.pdbx_seq_one_letter_code
_entity_poly.pdbx_strand_id
1 'polypeptide(L)'
;MTKPVKPVKFSRPESFESALTELEAIVVEMEAGQLPLEASLVAHKRGTELLQYCQSRLQDAQQQVRLFEADALKNFPPSGIDDR
;
A
#
# COMPACT_ATOMS: atom_id res chain seq x y z
N MET A 1 -18.56 13.45 -29.15
CA MET A 1 -18.62 11.97 -29.24
C MET A 1 -17.56 11.39 -28.29
N THR A 2 -17.91 11.12 -27.03
CA THR A 2 -17.00 10.50 -26.06
C THR A 2 -16.96 9.01 -26.33
N LYS A 3 -15.86 8.51 -26.92
CA LYS A 3 -15.66 7.07 -27.07
C LYS A 3 -15.47 6.44 -25.68
N PRO A 4 -16.13 5.33 -25.36
CA PRO A 4 -15.98 4.68 -24.06
C PRO A 4 -14.56 4.15 -23.89
N VAL A 5 -13.89 4.57 -22.80
CA VAL A 5 -12.60 4.02 -22.39
C VAL A 5 -12.83 2.59 -21.89
N LYS A 6 -12.22 1.61 -22.56
CA LYS A 6 -12.32 0.20 -22.14
C LYS A 6 -11.61 0.01 -20.79
N PRO A 7 -12.18 -0.75 -19.84
CA PRO A 7 -11.56 -0.95 -18.54
C PRO A 7 -10.27 -1.75 -18.69
N VAL A 8 -9.13 -1.12 -18.39
CA VAL A 8 -7.83 -1.79 -18.24
C VAL A 8 -7.84 -2.57 -16.93
N LYS A 9 -7.48 -3.86 -16.99
CA LYS A 9 -7.26 -4.73 -15.82
C LYS A 9 -5.76 -4.90 -15.63
N PHE A 10 -5.29 -4.70 -14.42
CA PHE A 10 -3.89 -4.87 -14.06
C PHE A 10 -3.71 -6.12 -13.19
N SER A 11 -2.55 -6.76 -13.28
CA SER A 11 -2.18 -7.86 -12.39
C SER A 11 -1.93 -7.34 -10.97
N ARG A 12 -2.21 -8.18 -9.98
CA ARG A 12 -1.89 -7.88 -8.58
C ARG A 12 -0.37 -7.95 -8.38
N PRO A 13 0.25 -7.02 -7.63
CA PRO A 13 1.67 -7.10 -7.28
C PRO A 13 1.98 -8.32 -6.41
N GLU A 14 3.17 -8.89 -6.59
CA GLU A 14 3.64 -10.06 -5.83
C GLU A 14 4.03 -9.69 -4.39
N SER A 15 4.51 -8.46 -4.18
CA SER A 15 5.02 -7.98 -2.90
C SER A 15 4.80 -6.47 -2.71
N PHE A 16 4.98 -5.99 -1.48
CA PHE A 16 5.00 -4.55 -1.18
C PHE A 16 6.07 -3.82 -1.99
N GLU A 17 7.31 -4.33 -1.99
CA GLU A 17 8.43 -3.70 -2.71
C GLU A 17 8.17 -3.61 -4.22
N SER A 18 7.58 -4.66 -4.81
CA SER A 18 7.21 -4.63 -6.23
C SER A 18 6.13 -3.59 -6.52
N ALA A 19 5.14 -3.44 -5.63
CA ALA A 19 4.08 -2.46 -5.79
C ALA A 19 4.60 -1.02 -5.64
N LEU A 20 5.50 -0.80 -4.69
CA LEU A 20 6.13 0.49 -4.44
C LEU A 20 7.02 0.90 -5.62
N THR A 21 7.88 -0.01 -6.10
CA THR A 21 8.75 0.24 -7.26
C THR A 21 7.95 0.62 -8.50
N GLU A 22 6.84 -0.09 -8.76
CA GLU A 22 5.97 0.21 -9.90
C GLU A 22 5.26 1.57 -9.72
N LEU A 23 4.81 1.88 -8.50
CA LEU A 23 4.16 3.16 -8.21
C LEU A 23 5.13 4.34 -8.41
N GLU A 24 6.37 4.22 -7.95
CA GLU A 24 7.42 5.22 -8.14
C GLU A 24 7.69 5.45 -9.63
N ALA A 25 7.79 4.38 -10.42
CA ALA A 25 7.98 4.49 -11.87
C ALA A 25 6.82 5.25 -12.55
N ILE A 26 5.58 4.97 -12.14
CA ILE A 26 4.40 5.68 -12.66
C ILE A 26 4.43 7.16 -12.28
N VAL A 27 4.80 7.49 -11.04
CA VAL A 27 4.92 8.89 -10.60
C VAL A 27 5.95 9.63 -11.45
N VAL A 28 7.13 9.04 -11.67
CA VAL A 28 8.17 9.62 -12.53
C VAL A 28 7.65 9.87 -13.95
N GLU A 29 6.90 8.92 -14.53
CA GLU A 29 6.33 9.07 -15.87
C GLU A 29 5.26 10.18 -15.93
N MET A 30 4.44 10.30 -14.89
CA MET A 30 3.41 11.34 -14.78
C MET A 30 4.04 12.73 -14.59
N GLU A 31 5.08 12.85 -13.77
CA GLU A 31 5.79 14.10 -13.50
C GLU A 31 6.57 14.60 -14.71
N ALA A 32 7.02 13.70 -15.60
CA ALA A 32 7.63 14.08 -16.87
C ALA A 32 6.69 14.89 -17.78
N GLY A 33 5.37 14.77 -17.59
CA GLY A 33 4.36 15.61 -18.24
C GLY A 33 4.19 15.38 -19.75
N GLN A 34 4.77 14.30 -20.29
CA GLN A 34 4.72 13.97 -21.73
C GLN A 34 3.63 12.93 -22.07
N LEU A 35 2.89 12.45 -21.08
CA LEU A 35 1.84 11.46 -21.27
C LEU A 35 0.60 12.06 -21.96
N PRO A 36 0.11 11.47 -23.06
CA PRO A 36 -1.21 11.78 -23.59
C PRO A 36 -2.30 11.58 -22.53
N LEU A 37 -3.42 12.29 -22.65
CA LEU A 37 -4.52 12.24 -21.66
C LEU A 37 -4.96 10.80 -21.33
N GLU A 38 -5.20 9.97 -22.35
CA GLU A 38 -5.63 8.59 -22.15
C GLU A 38 -4.59 7.76 -21.38
N ALA A 39 -3.30 7.97 -21.65
CA ALA A 39 -2.23 7.30 -20.93
C ALA A 39 -2.13 7.80 -19.48
N SER A 40 -2.31 9.11 -19.26
CA SER A 40 -2.37 9.71 -17.91
C SER A 40 -3.52 9.13 -17.07
N LEU A 41 -4.69 8.88 -17.67
CA LEU A 41 -5.82 8.25 -16.97
C LEU A 41 -5.53 6.80 -16.58
N VAL A 42 -4.87 6.04 -17.46
CA VAL A 42 -4.44 4.66 -17.19
C VAL A 42 -3.38 4.63 -16.08
N ALA A 43 -2.37 5.49 -16.15
CA ALA A 43 -1.32 5.65 -15.15
C ALA A 43 -1.90 6.01 -13.78
N HIS A 44 -2.79 7.00 -13.72
CA HIS A 44 -3.46 7.39 -12.47
C HIS A 44 -4.28 6.23 -11.87
N LYS A 45 -5.04 5.49 -12.70
CA LYS A 45 -5.81 4.34 -12.23
C LYS A 45 -4.89 3.28 -11.62
N ARG A 46 -3.82 2.92 -12.32
CA ARG A 46 -2.85 1.94 -11.81
C ARG A 46 -2.17 2.42 -10.54
N GLY A 47 -1.72 3.67 -10.50
CA GLY A 47 -1.12 4.26 -9.31
C GLY A 47 -2.04 4.22 -8.09
N THR A 48 -3.34 4.48 -8.28
CA THR A 48 -4.35 4.37 -7.21
C THR A 48 -4.47 2.93 -6.69
N GLU A 49 -4.51 1.94 -7.58
CA GLU A 49 -4.59 0.52 -7.18
C GLU A 49 -3.34 0.07 -6.41
N LEU A 50 -2.15 0.50 -6.85
CA LEU A 50 -0.88 0.22 -6.17
C LEU A 50 -0.81 0.89 -4.79
N LEU A 51 -1.22 2.15 -4.70
CA LEU A 51 -1.26 2.88 -3.42
C LEU A 51 -2.17 2.18 -2.40
N GLN A 52 -3.36 1.74 -2.82
CA GLN A 52 -4.28 0.99 -1.97
C GLN A 52 -3.67 -0.34 -1.52
N TYR A 53 -2.98 -1.06 -2.41
CA TYR A 53 -2.27 -2.28 -2.05
C TYR A 53 -1.19 -2.00 -1.00
N CYS A 54 -0.34 -0.99 -1.21
CA CYS A 54 0.72 -0.63 -0.27
C CYS A 54 0.16 -0.27 1.11
N GLN A 55 -0.89 0.55 1.17
CA GLN A 55 -1.55 0.93 2.42
C GLN A 55 -2.12 -0.28 3.16
N SER A 56 -2.79 -1.20 2.46
CA SER A 56 -3.30 -2.44 3.05
C SER A 56 -2.18 -3.28 3.65
N ARG A 57 -1.06 -3.45 2.94
CA ARG A 57 0.07 -4.25 3.45
C ARG A 57 0.71 -3.62 4.69
N LEU A 58 0.81 -2.29 4.74
CA LEU A 58 1.29 -1.58 5.93
C LEU A 58 0.33 -1.73 7.10
N GLN A 59 -0.97 -1.62 6.86
CA GLN A 59 -2.00 -1.81 7.89
C GLN A 59 -1.94 -3.22 8.49
N ASP A 60 -1.81 -4.24 7.66
CA ASP A 60 -1.69 -5.63 8.10
C ASP A 60 -0.43 -5.82 8.97
N ALA A 61 0.71 -5.29 8.52
CA ALA A 61 1.97 -5.37 9.27
C ALA A 61 1.85 -4.66 10.64
N GLN A 62 1.27 -3.46 10.67
CA GLN A 62 1.03 -2.74 11.92
C GLN A 62 0.10 -3.50 12.86
N GLN A 63 -0.93 -4.17 12.33
CA GLN A 63 -1.81 -5.01 13.15
C GLN A 63 -1.07 -6.19 13.75
N GLN A 64 -0.21 -6.86 12.99
CA GLN A 64 0.61 -7.98 13.48
C GLN A 64 1.54 -7.54 14.61
N VAL A 65 2.21 -6.39 14.46
CA VAL A 65 3.06 -5.81 15.52
C VAL A 65 2.27 -5.58 16.81
N ARG A 66 1.09 -4.95 16.72
CA ARG A 66 0.24 -4.70 17.90
C ARG A 66 -0.17 -5.99 18.63
N LEU A 67 -0.43 -7.06 17.88
CA LEU A 67 -0.78 -8.36 18.47
C LEU A 67 0.42 -8.96 19.22
N PHE A 68 1.63 -8.86 18.66
CA PHE A 68 2.85 -9.33 19.34
C PHE A 68 3.18 -8.52 20.59
N GLU A 69 3.02 -7.21 20.56
CA GLU A 69 3.22 -6.35 21.74
C GLU A 69 2.21 -6.68 22.85
N ALA A 70 0.95 -6.90 22.49
CA ALA A 70 -0.08 -7.29 23.45
C ALA A 70 0.16 -8.68 24.05
N ASP A 71 0.69 -9.62 23.27
CA ASP A 71 1.05 -10.96 23.76
C ASP A 71 2.29 -10.93 24.65
N ALA A 72 3.33 -10.18 24.25
CA ALA A 72 4.53 -9.97 25.05
C ALA A 72 4.20 -9.35 26.42
N LEU A 73 3.26 -8.41 26.48
CA LEU A 73 2.82 -7.80 27.74
C LEU A 73 2.06 -8.78 28.64
N LYS A 74 1.25 -9.70 28.09
CA LYS A 74 0.58 -10.75 28.87
C LYS A 74 1.57 -11.74 29.48
N ASN A 75 2.68 -12.00 28.78
CA ASN A 75 3.72 -12.92 29.21
C ASN A 75 4.66 -12.31 30.26
N PHE A 76 4.53 -11.00 30.56
CA PHE A 76 5.18 -10.36 31.68
C PHE A 76 4.16 -10.17 32.81
N PRO A 77 4.08 -11.07 33.81
CA PRO A 77 3.21 -10.84 34.95
C PRO A 77 3.61 -9.52 35.61
N PRO A 78 2.67 -8.70 36.10
CA PRO A 78 3.02 -7.56 36.92
C PRO A 78 3.79 -8.11 38.12
N SER A 79 5.11 -7.88 38.13
CA SER A 79 5.94 -8.17 39.27
C SER A 79 5.30 -7.47 40.45
N GLY A 80 4.79 -8.26 41.39
CA GLY A 80 4.16 -7.76 42.61
C GLY A 80 5.06 -6.71 43.21
N ILE A 81 4.64 -5.45 43.10
CA ILE A 81 5.14 -4.40 43.95
C ILE A 81 4.47 -4.68 45.30
N ASP A 82 5.14 -5.54 46.06
CA ASP A 82 4.96 -5.70 47.49
C ASP A 82 5.46 -4.39 48.14
N ASP A 83 4.64 -3.34 48.05
CA ASP A 83 4.83 -2.11 48.83
C ASP A 83 4.33 -2.40 50.26
N ARG A 84 5.31 -2.58 51.15
CA ARG A 84 5.18 -2.68 52.61
C ARG A 84 4.36 -1.55 53.23
#